data_AF-A0A815XHR2-F1
#
_entry.id   AF-A0A815XHR2-F1
#
_cell.length_a   1.000
_cell.length_b   1.000
_cell.length_c   1.000
_cell.angle_alpha   90.00
_cell.angle_beta   90.00
_cell.angle_gamma   90.00
#
_symmetry.space_group_name_H-M   'P 1'
#
loop_
_entity.id
_entity.type
_entity.pdbx_description
1 polymer ?
#
loop_
_entity_poly.entity_id
_entity_poly.type
_entity_poly.pdbx_seq_one_letter_code
_entity_poly.pdbx_strand_id
1 'polypeptide(L)'
;KFMYFRLIALDEHDREILALATAKNNLESFIYDMRDKLEHDAIYKKSVTADDHAKISDKLSEVDSWLWDDGINADVKTLKSKLEELKTLTKSLKLRVREVDLRPQKIKELKEALNSTEHFVQATRLLFIKKDEDDRPFTDGEINAVEKIIKDTY
;
A
#
# COMPACT_ATOMS: atom_id res chain seq x y z
N LYS A 1 -50.29 -0.27 11.16
CA LYS A 1 -49.34 -1.28 11.66
C LYS A 1 -48.88 -2.26 10.56
N PHE A 2 -49.78 -2.90 9.82
CA PHE A 2 -49.43 -3.82 8.70
C PHE A 2 -48.64 -3.16 7.55
N MET A 3 -49.06 -1.97 7.12
CA MET A 3 -48.40 -1.21 6.04
C MET A 3 -46.97 -0.75 6.40
N TYR A 4 -46.71 -0.47 7.68
CA TYR A 4 -45.38 -0.13 8.19
C TYR A 4 -44.43 -1.33 8.19
N PHE A 5 -44.91 -2.51 8.61
CA PHE A 5 -44.12 -3.75 8.51
C PHE A 5 -43.81 -4.13 7.06
N ARG A 6 -44.76 -3.90 6.14
CA ARG A 6 -44.54 -4.12 4.71
C ARG A 6 -43.47 -3.18 4.14
N LEU A 7 -43.43 -1.91 4.57
CA LEU A 7 -42.40 -0.97 4.13
C LEU A 7 -41.00 -1.38 4.61
N ILE A 8 -40.86 -1.74 5.89
CA ILE A 8 -39.58 -2.22 6.45
C ILE A 8 -39.08 -3.47 5.72
N ALA A 9 -39.97 -4.42 5.41
CA ALA A 9 -39.60 -5.64 4.71
C ALA A 9 -39.12 -5.37 3.28
N LEU A 10 -39.73 -4.40 2.59
CA LEU A 10 -39.27 -3.95 1.27
C LEU A 10 -37.91 -3.26 1.36
N ASP A 11 -37.72 -2.37 2.33
CA ASP A 11 -36.44 -1.67 2.54
C ASP A 11 -35.29 -2.63 2.92
N GLU A 12 -35.57 -3.73 3.62
CA GLU A 12 -34.57 -4.76 3.90
C GLU A 12 -34.22 -5.56 2.64
N HIS A 13 -35.22 -5.96 1.85
CA HIS A 13 -35.00 -6.67 0.59
C HIS A 13 -34.19 -5.85 -0.42
N ASP A 14 -34.51 -4.56 -0.55
CA ASP A 14 -33.76 -3.65 -1.41
C ASP A 14 -32.30 -3.53 -0.95
N ARG A 15 -32.05 -3.49 0.38
CA ARG A 15 -30.69 -3.49 0.94
C ARG A 15 -29.94 -4.77 0.63
N GLU A 16 -30.58 -5.93 0.70
CA GLU A 16 -29.97 -7.22 0.37
C GLU A 16 -29.58 -7.29 -1.11
N ILE A 17 -30.47 -6.84 -2.02
CA ILE A 17 -30.19 -6.77 -3.46
C ILE A 17 -29.00 -5.84 -3.73
N LEU A 18 -29.00 -4.65 -3.13
CA LEU A 18 -27.91 -3.68 -3.30
C LEU A 18 -26.58 -4.22 -2.76
N ALA A 19 -26.60 -4.90 -1.61
CA ALA A 19 -25.41 -5.51 -1.03
C ALA A 19 -24.84 -6.62 -1.93
N LEU A 20 -25.71 -7.43 -2.53
CA LEU A 20 -25.32 -8.48 -3.47
C LEU A 20 -24.72 -7.92 -4.74
N ALA A 21 -25.40 -6.96 -5.38
CA ALA A 21 -24.90 -6.29 -6.58
C ALA A 21 -23.56 -5.60 -6.32
N THR A 22 -23.41 -4.92 -5.18
CA THR A 22 -22.15 -4.27 -4.79
C THR A 22 -21.03 -5.29 -4.57
N ALA A 23 -21.31 -6.41 -3.89
CA ALA A 23 -20.32 -7.44 -3.66
C ALA A 23 -19.84 -8.08 -4.98
N LYS A 24 -20.76 -8.36 -5.90
CA LYS A 24 -20.43 -8.89 -7.23
C LYS A 24 -19.58 -7.90 -8.03
N ASN A 25 -20.02 -6.65 -8.11
CA ASN A 25 -19.29 -5.60 -8.85
C ASN A 25 -17.89 -5.38 -8.29
N ASN A 26 -17.70 -5.42 -6.98
CA ASN A 26 -16.39 -5.27 -6.36
C ASN A 26 -15.44 -6.43 -6.72
N LEU A 27 -15.95 -7.65 -6.75
CA LEU A 27 -15.16 -8.82 -7.14
C LEU A 27 -14.77 -8.75 -8.62
N GLU A 28 -15.75 -8.50 -9.48
CA GLU A 28 -15.56 -8.37 -10.93
C GLU A 28 -14.57 -7.23 -11.26
N SER A 29 -14.76 -6.05 -10.67
CA SER A 29 -13.87 -4.91 -10.86
C SER A 29 -12.44 -5.23 -10.41
N PHE A 30 -12.28 -5.96 -9.30
CA PHE A 30 -10.97 -6.37 -8.84
C PHE A 30 -10.27 -7.31 -9.83
N ILE A 31 -11.01 -8.26 -10.42
CA ILE A 31 -10.46 -9.21 -11.37
C ILE A 31 -9.94 -8.48 -12.61
N TYR A 32 -10.76 -7.59 -13.19
CA TYR A 32 -10.36 -6.81 -14.36
C TYR A 32 -9.20 -5.87 -14.06
N ASP A 33 -9.27 -5.10 -12.97
CA ASP A 33 -8.20 -4.17 -12.58
C ASP A 33 -6.86 -4.89 -12.35
N MET A 34 -6.88 -6.05 -11.69
CA MET A 34 -5.64 -6.79 -11.44
C MET A 34 -5.09 -7.41 -12.72
N ARG A 35 -5.95 -7.96 -13.59
CA ARG A 35 -5.54 -8.53 -14.88
C ARG A 35 -4.90 -7.45 -15.76
N ASP A 36 -5.56 -6.29 -15.88
CA ASP A 36 -5.04 -5.14 -16.63
C ASP A 36 -3.68 -4.67 -16.10
N LYS A 37 -3.52 -4.56 -14.77
CA LYS A 37 -2.24 -4.18 -14.16
C LYS A 37 -1.14 -5.20 -14.43
N LEU A 38 -1.42 -6.50 -14.36
CA LEU A 38 -0.41 -7.52 -14.67
C LEU A 38 0.05 -7.46 -16.13
N GLU A 39 -0.85 -7.16 -17.07
CA GLU A 39 -0.57 -7.16 -18.51
C GLU A 39 0.04 -5.85 -19.02
N HIS A 40 -0.43 -4.71 -18.50
CA HIS A 40 -0.20 -3.39 -19.07
C HIS A 40 0.56 -2.43 -18.14
N ASP A 41 0.49 -2.58 -16.81
CA ASP A 41 1.18 -1.68 -15.89
C ASP A 41 2.68 -2.03 -15.79
N ALA A 42 3.52 -1.08 -16.22
CA ALA A 42 4.97 -1.26 -16.27
C ALA A 42 5.61 -1.49 -14.89
N ILE A 43 5.05 -0.94 -13.80
CA ILE A 43 5.57 -1.16 -12.44
C ILE A 43 5.19 -2.57 -11.99
N TYR A 44 3.93 -2.97 -12.19
CA TYR A 44 3.49 -4.34 -11.87
C TYR A 44 4.32 -5.40 -12.60
N LYS A 45 4.56 -5.22 -13.91
CA LYS A 45 5.39 -6.14 -14.71
C LYS A 45 6.82 -6.25 -14.23
N LYS A 46 7.39 -5.17 -13.68
CA LYS A 46 8.74 -5.16 -13.09
C LYS A 46 8.77 -5.74 -11.67
N SER A 47 7.67 -5.65 -10.93
CA SER A 47 7.56 -6.07 -9.54
C SER A 47 7.05 -7.50 -9.35
N VAL A 48 6.46 -8.11 -10.37
CA VAL A 48 5.91 -9.47 -10.32
C VAL A 48 6.96 -10.51 -10.73
N THR A 49 6.97 -11.64 -10.04
CA THR A 49 7.79 -12.80 -10.45
C THR A 49 7.00 -13.67 -11.43
N ALA A 50 7.68 -14.48 -12.23
CA ALA A 50 7.00 -15.37 -13.18
C ALA A 50 6.02 -16.35 -12.48
N ASP A 51 6.43 -16.88 -11.31
CA ASP A 51 5.59 -17.78 -10.50
C ASP A 51 4.38 -17.06 -9.90
N ASP A 52 4.57 -15.86 -9.34
CA ASP A 52 3.45 -15.06 -8.82
C ASP A 52 2.49 -14.64 -9.94
N HIS A 53 3.02 -14.28 -11.11
CA HIS A 53 2.21 -13.91 -12.27
C HIS A 53 1.30 -15.06 -12.70
N ALA A 54 1.86 -16.27 -12.87
CA ALA A 54 1.09 -17.46 -13.22
C ALA A 54 0.02 -17.75 -12.15
N LYS A 55 0.41 -17.83 -10.88
CA LYS A 55 -0.51 -18.11 -9.76
C LYS A 55 -1.65 -17.10 -9.67
N ILE A 56 -1.37 -15.81 -9.79
CA ILE A 56 -2.40 -14.77 -9.72
C ILE A 56 -3.31 -14.86 -10.96
N SER A 57 -2.75 -14.98 -12.16
CA SER A 57 -3.53 -15.04 -13.42
C SER A 57 -4.45 -16.24 -13.47
N ASP A 58 -3.96 -17.41 -13.04
CA ASP A 58 -4.74 -18.64 -12.94
C ASP A 58 -5.89 -18.47 -11.94
N LYS A 59 -5.60 -17.90 -10.76
CA LYS A 59 -6.63 -17.69 -9.74
C LYS A 59 -7.67 -16.66 -10.16
N LEU A 60 -7.26 -15.59 -10.84
CA LEU A 60 -8.19 -14.60 -11.40
C LEU A 60 -9.14 -15.27 -12.40
N SER A 61 -8.61 -16.09 -13.30
CA SER A 61 -9.40 -16.80 -14.31
C SER A 61 -10.33 -17.85 -13.70
N GLU A 62 -9.88 -18.57 -12.66
CA GLU A 62 -10.71 -19.50 -11.89
C GLU A 62 -11.92 -18.78 -11.27
N VAL A 63 -11.69 -17.65 -10.61
CA VAL A 63 -12.77 -16.89 -9.93
C VAL A 63 -13.69 -16.19 -10.95
N ASP A 64 -13.16 -15.75 -12.07
CA ASP A 64 -13.91 -15.18 -13.19
C ASP A 64 -14.85 -16.23 -13.80
N SER A 65 -14.35 -17.44 -14.12
CA SER A 65 -15.21 -18.55 -14.58
C SER A 65 -16.26 -18.92 -13.54
N TRP A 66 -15.88 -19.01 -12.26
CA TRP A 66 -16.80 -19.31 -11.18
C TRP A 66 -17.93 -18.27 -11.08
N LEU A 67 -17.67 -16.98 -11.33
CA LEU A 67 -18.71 -15.94 -11.32
C LEU A 67 -19.81 -16.16 -12.37
N TRP A 68 -19.48 -16.79 -13.50
CA TRP A 68 -20.42 -17.09 -14.59
C TRP A 68 -21.14 -18.44 -14.42
N ASP A 69 -20.62 -19.33 -13.57
CA ASP A 69 -21.22 -20.62 -13.27
C ASP A 69 -21.90 -20.61 -11.88
N ASP A 70 -21.26 -21.27 -10.89
CA ASP A 70 -21.78 -21.43 -9.52
C ASP A 70 -21.99 -20.09 -8.79
N GLY A 71 -21.27 -19.06 -9.19
CA GLY A 71 -21.27 -17.73 -8.60
C GLY A 71 -22.52 -16.90 -8.89
N ILE A 72 -23.36 -17.29 -9.85
CA ILE A 72 -24.60 -16.57 -10.21
C ILE A 72 -25.53 -16.43 -8.99
N ASN A 73 -25.63 -17.49 -8.19
CA ASN A 73 -26.52 -17.57 -7.02
C ASN A 73 -25.76 -17.46 -5.69
N ALA A 74 -24.49 -17.03 -5.71
CA ALA A 74 -23.69 -16.92 -4.51
C ALA A 74 -24.19 -15.82 -3.59
N ASP A 75 -24.14 -16.06 -2.28
CA ASP A 75 -24.49 -15.05 -1.28
C ASP A 75 -23.38 -14.00 -1.11
N VAL A 76 -23.73 -12.87 -0.47
CA VAL A 76 -22.81 -11.73 -0.23
C VAL A 76 -21.54 -12.15 0.50
N LYS A 77 -21.61 -13.08 1.46
CA LYS A 77 -20.47 -13.54 2.25
C LYS A 77 -19.51 -14.34 1.38
N THR A 78 -20.04 -15.21 0.52
CA THR A 78 -19.24 -16.00 -0.42
C THR A 78 -18.50 -15.11 -1.42
N LEU A 79 -19.18 -14.12 -2.01
CA LEU A 79 -18.55 -13.14 -2.92
C LEU A 79 -17.42 -12.35 -2.23
N LYS A 80 -17.66 -11.88 -1.00
CA LYS A 80 -16.64 -11.19 -0.20
C LYS A 80 -15.47 -12.08 0.14
N SER A 81 -15.70 -13.36 0.47
CA SER A 81 -14.63 -14.32 0.76
C SER A 81 -13.70 -14.49 -0.44
N LYS A 82 -14.25 -14.71 -1.64
CA LYS A 82 -13.46 -14.81 -2.88
C LYS A 82 -12.65 -13.55 -3.16
N LEU A 83 -13.23 -12.37 -2.93
CA LEU A 83 -12.49 -11.11 -3.04
C LEU A 83 -11.32 -11.02 -2.05
N GLU A 84 -11.52 -11.43 -0.80
CA GLU A 84 -10.45 -11.42 0.21
C GLU A 84 -9.35 -12.44 -0.09
N GLU A 85 -9.68 -13.59 -0.67
CA GLU A 85 -8.69 -14.57 -1.18
C GLU A 85 -7.78 -13.90 -2.24
N LEU A 86 -8.37 -13.24 -3.23
CA LEU A 86 -7.62 -12.55 -4.28
C LEU A 86 -6.78 -11.37 -3.74
N LYS A 87 -7.32 -10.59 -2.80
CA LYS A 87 -6.57 -9.52 -2.12
C LYS A 87 -5.39 -10.05 -1.34
N THR A 88 -5.57 -11.17 -0.64
CA THR A 88 -4.51 -11.81 0.15
C THR A 88 -3.40 -12.32 -0.76
N LEU A 89 -3.76 -13.00 -1.85
CA LEU A 89 -2.82 -13.49 -2.86
C LEU A 89 -1.98 -12.36 -3.48
N THR A 90 -2.61 -11.22 -3.77
CA THR A 90 -1.95 -10.07 -4.43
C THR A 90 -1.25 -9.11 -3.45
N LYS A 91 -1.33 -9.34 -2.14
CA LYS A 91 -0.84 -8.41 -1.11
C LYS A 91 0.66 -8.15 -1.22
N SER A 92 1.46 -9.22 -1.34
CA SER A 92 2.93 -9.12 -1.46
C SER A 92 3.34 -8.35 -2.73
N LEU A 93 2.68 -8.62 -3.86
CA LEU A 93 2.90 -7.90 -5.11
C LEU A 93 2.59 -6.41 -4.97
N LYS A 94 1.43 -6.04 -4.41
CA LYS A 94 1.07 -4.63 -4.18
C LYS A 94 2.07 -3.91 -3.28
N LEU A 95 2.63 -4.60 -2.27
CA LEU A 95 3.70 -4.05 -1.46
C LEU A 95 4.96 -3.78 -2.29
N ARG A 96 5.42 -4.76 -3.09
CA ARG A 96 6.59 -4.57 -3.97
C ARG A 96 6.38 -3.42 -4.97
N VAL A 97 5.21 -3.31 -5.57
CA VAL A 97 4.84 -2.20 -6.48
C VAL A 97 4.97 -0.85 -5.76
N ARG A 98 4.38 -0.74 -4.57
CA ARG A 98 4.46 0.48 -3.74
C ARG A 98 5.90 0.82 -3.38
N GLU A 99 6.73 -0.18 -3.07
CA GLU A 99 8.13 0.03 -2.75
C GLU A 99 8.93 0.53 -3.96
N VAL A 100 8.71 -0.03 -5.15
CA VAL A 100 9.38 0.42 -6.38
C VAL A 100 9.09 1.90 -6.66
N ASP A 101 7.86 2.33 -6.43
CA ASP A 101 7.43 3.71 -6.65
C ASP A 101 7.95 4.68 -5.58
N LEU A 102 7.80 4.33 -4.30
CA LEU A 102 8.07 5.26 -3.20
C LEU A 102 9.53 5.25 -2.70
N ARG A 103 10.21 4.10 -2.74
CA ARG A 103 11.54 3.94 -2.13
C ARG A 103 12.60 4.89 -2.72
N PRO A 104 12.67 5.12 -4.05
CA PRO A 104 13.67 6.02 -4.62
C PRO A 104 13.57 7.45 -4.06
N GLN A 105 12.34 7.97 -3.99
CA GLN A 105 12.07 9.31 -3.47
C GLN A 105 12.37 9.39 -1.96
N LYS A 106 12.01 8.35 -1.19
CA LYS A 106 12.32 8.31 0.25
C LYS A 106 13.81 8.20 0.54
N ILE A 107 14.57 7.47 -0.27
CA ILE A 107 16.03 7.43 -0.18
C ILE A 107 16.63 8.80 -0.52
N LYS A 108 16.09 9.48 -1.53
CA LYS A 108 16.55 10.83 -1.89
C LYS A 108 16.32 11.82 -0.75
N GLU A 109 15.11 11.88 -0.21
CA GLU A 109 14.75 12.74 0.94
C GLU A 109 15.66 12.47 2.15
N LEU A 110 15.93 11.21 2.45
CA LEU A 110 16.85 10.83 3.54
C LEU A 110 18.27 11.36 3.28
N LYS A 111 18.79 11.19 2.06
CA LYS A 111 20.13 11.68 1.70
C LYS A 111 20.23 13.20 1.79
N GLU A 112 19.20 13.92 1.37
CA GLU A 112 19.15 15.38 1.45
C GLU A 112 19.14 15.85 2.91
N ALA A 113 18.39 15.18 3.78
CA ALA A 113 18.38 15.45 5.21
C ALA A 113 19.75 15.18 5.87
N LEU A 114 20.39 14.05 5.53
CA LEU A 114 21.73 13.71 6.04
C LEU A 114 22.78 14.73 5.60
N ASN A 115 22.79 15.12 4.33
CA ASN A 115 23.71 16.13 3.80
C ASN A 115 23.51 17.49 4.50
N SER A 116 22.25 17.92 4.68
CA SER A 116 21.95 19.16 5.39
C SER A 116 22.43 19.13 6.84
N THR A 117 22.31 17.97 7.50
CA THR A 117 22.79 17.78 8.88
C THR A 117 24.31 17.76 8.95
N GLU A 118 24.99 17.13 7.98
CA GLU A 118 26.45 17.15 7.87
C GLU A 118 26.99 18.57 7.66
N HIS A 119 26.38 19.33 6.76
CA HIS A 119 26.70 20.75 6.57
C HIS A 119 26.48 21.58 7.84
N PHE A 120 25.40 21.33 8.59
CA PHE A 120 25.16 21.99 9.87
C PHE A 120 26.27 21.71 10.89
N VAL A 121 26.70 20.45 11.02
CA VAL A 121 27.80 20.05 11.92
C VAL A 121 29.10 20.73 11.51
N GLN A 122 29.43 20.72 10.21
CA GLN A 122 30.65 21.36 9.69
C GLN A 122 30.62 22.88 9.91
N ALA A 123 29.51 23.55 9.58
CA ALA A 123 29.35 24.99 9.76
C ALA A 123 29.46 25.39 11.23
N THR A 124 28.83 24.63 12.14
CA THR A 124 28.90 24.86 13.58
C THR A 124 30.34 24.75 14.07
N ARG A 125 31.07 23.69 13.69
CA ARG A 125 32.48 23.54 14.05
C ARG A 125 33.31 24.73 13.59
N LEU A 126 33.17 25.15 12.33
CA LEU A 126 33.96 26.25 11.77
C LEU A 126 33.64 27.61 12.41
N LEU A 127 32.37 27.90 12.67
CA LEU A 127 31.94 29.19 13.23
C LEU A 127 32.35 29.36 14.70
N PHE A 128 32.38 28.28 15.47
CA PHE A 128 32.60 28.34 16.91
C PHE A 128 33.98 27.83 17.36
N ILE A 129 34.88 27.44 16.44
CA ILE A 129 36.22 26.91 16.77
C ILE A 129 37.12 27.89 17.54
N LYS A 130 36.89 29.20 17.43
CA LYS A 130 37.66 30.26 18.11
C LYS A 130 36.92 30.91 19.27
N LYS A 131 35.74 30.40 19.63
CA LYS A 131 34.92 30.92 20.73
C LYS A 131 35.25 30.19 22.01
N ASP A 132 35.23 30.92 23.12
CA ASP A 132 35.32 30.33 24.45
C ASP A 132 34.12 29.39 24.66
N GLU A 133 34.29 28.40 25.54
CA GLU A 133 33.32 27.31 25.68
C GLU A 133 31.92 27.81 26.09
N ASP A 134 31.85 28.83 26.95
CA ASP A 134 30.61 29.46 27.39
C ASP A 134 29.89 30.26 26.29
N ASP A 135 30.59 30.63 25.21
CA ASP A 135 30.03 31.38 24.07
C ASP A 135 29.53 30.47 22.93
N ARG A 136 29.72 29.14 23.04
CA ARG A 136 29.30 28.17 22.03
C ARG A 136 27.84 27.76 22.25
N PRO A 137 26.98 27.75 21.22
CA PRO A 137 25.59 27.34 21.35
C PRO A 137 25.40 25.83 21.56
N PHE A 138 26.43 25.02 21.29
CA PHE A 138 26.43 23.57 21.43
C PHE A 138 27.75 23.09 22.04
N THR A 139 27.68 22.03 22.83
CA THR A 139 28.85 21.33 23.39
C THR A 139 29.47 20.37 22.36
N ASP A 140 30.74 20.05 22.54
CA ASP A 140 31.42 19.06 21.68
C ASP A 140 30.78 17.66 21.79
N GLY A 141 30.24 17.32 22.96
CA GLY A 141 29.49 16.08 23.18
C GLY A 141 28.23 15.98 22.31
N GLU A 142 27.46 17.06 22.21
CA GLU A 142 26.24 17.13 21.39
C GLU A 142 26.56 17.02 19.90
N ILE A 143 27.59 17.75 19.42
CA ILE A 143 28.01 17.70 18.02
C ILE A 143 28.55 16.33 17.65
N ASN A 144 29.33 15.70 18.52
CA ASN A 144 29.87 14.35 18.29
C ASN A 144 28.76 13.29 18.31
N ALA A 145 27.73 13.46 19.13
CA ALA A 145 26.57 12.57 19.14
C ALA A 145 25.82 12.61 17.80
N VAL A 146 25.58 13.81 17.26
CA VAL A 146 24.93 13.98 15.94
C VAL A 146 25.81 13.38 14.84
N GLU A 147 27.11 13.62 14.84
CA GLU A 147 28.02 13.05 13.85
C GLU A 147 28.04 11.51 13.90
N LYS A 148 27.99 10.94 15.11
CA LYS A 148 27.87 9.48 15.27
C LYS A 148 26.58 8.96 14.65
N ILE A 149 25.44 9.61 14.88
CA ILE A 149 24.15 9.20 14.30
C ILE A 149 24.20 9.24 12.77
N ILE A 150 24.82 10.26 12.17
CA ILE A 150 25.00 10.35 10.72
C ILE A 150 25.80 9.13 10.21
N LYS A 151 26.92 8.80 10.86
CA LYS A 151 27.78 7.65 10.50
C LYS A 151 27.11 6.31 10.71
N ASP A 152 26.31 6.16 11.75
CA ASP A 152 25.58 4.91 12.02
C ASP A 152 24.40 4.72 11.02
N THR A 153 24.01 5.77 10.29
CA THR A 153 22.91 5.72 9.33
C THR A 153 23.34 5.18 7.95
N TYR A 154 24.64 5.19 7.59
CA TYR A 154 25.14 4.61 6.32
C TYR A 154 26.58 4.08 6.37
#